data_AF-A0A369GWF5-F1
#
_entry.id   AF-A0A369GWF5-F1
#
_cell.length_a   1.000
_cell.length_b   1.000
_cell.length_c   1.000
_cell.angle_alpha   90.00
_cell.angle_beta   90.00
_cell.angle_gamma   90.00
#
_symmetry.space_group_name_H-M   'P 1'
#
loop_
_entity.id
_entity.type
_entity.pdbx_description
1 polymer ?
#
loop_
_entity_poly.entity_id
_entity_poly.type
_entity_poly.pdbx_seq_one_letter_code
_entity_poly.pdbx_strand_id
1 'polypeptide(L)'
;MRARGRGGSIPYPRVRGREVEKSEDYVANIVVRNIWRRSRLPDEELAEVWDLVDGSRRGVLSRVEFVVGMWLIDQRLGGRKLPHRVSDGLWRM
;
A
#
# COMPACT_ATOMS: atom_id res chain seq x y z
N MET A 1 -9.76 -68.21 -1.22
CA MET A 1 -10.02 -66.85 -0.70
C MET A 1 -9.00 -65.87 -1.28
N ARG A 2 -9.45 -64.95 -2.14
CA ARG A 2 -8.65 -63.89 -2.78
C ARG A 2 -8.96 -62.58 -2.05
N ALA A 3 -7.94 -61.86 -1.58
CA ALA A 3 -7.97 -60.41 -1.43
C ALA A 3 -6.54 -59.87 -1.31
N ARG A 4 -5.96 -59.46 -2.44
CA ARG A 4 -4.82 -58.53 -2.46
C ARG A 4 -5.41 -57.14 -2.64
N GLY A 5 -5.27 -56.29 -1.63
CA GLY A 5 -5.61 -54.87 -1.70
C GLY A 5 -4.59 -54.06 -0.89
N ARG A 6 -3.37 -53.93 -1.41
CA ARG A 6 -2.40 -52.95 -0.89
C ARG A 6 -2.63 -51.64 -1.67
N GLY A 7 -3.55 -50.82 -1.17
CA GLY A 7 -3.67 -49.43 -1.57
C GLY A 7 -2.50 -48.65 -1.00
N GLY A 8 -1.44 -48.47 -1.80
CA GLY A 8 -0.38 -47.51 -1.50
C GLY A 8 -0.93 -46.11 -1.73
N SER A 9 -1.30 -45.42 -0.65
CA SER A 9 -1.55 -43.98 -0.68
C SER A 9 -0.24 -43.28 -1.00
N ILE A 10 -0.08 -42.86 -2.26
CA ILE A 10 0.99 -41.96 -2.66
C ILE A 10 0.82 -40.69 -1.83
N PRO A 11 1.80 -40.27 -1.01
CA PRO A 11 1.70 -38.99 -0.33
C PRO A 11 1.84 -37.92 -1.40
N TYR A 12 0.75 -37.21 -1.67
CA TYR A 12 0.85 -35.97 -2.43
C TYR A 12 1.83 -35.06 -1.68
N PRO A 13 2.86 -34.51 -2.35
CA PRO A 13 3.67 -33.47 -1.74
C PRO A 13 2.69 -32.37 -1.37
N ARG A 14 2.52 -32.15 -0.06
CA ARG A 14 1.76 -31.02 0.47
C ARG A 14 2.47 -29.81 -0.10
N VAL A 15 1.91 -29.25 -1.17
CA VAL A 15 2.33 -27.96 -1.70
C VAL A 15 2.32 -27.05 -0.49
N ARG A 16 3.52 -26.77 0.01
CA ARG A 16 3.75 -25.81 1.08
C ARG A 16 3.08 -24.59 0.50
N GLY A 17 1.91 -24.24 1.02
CA GLY A 17 1.14 -23.12 0.52
C GLY A 17 2.15 -22.03 0.39
N ARG A 18 2.41 -21.59 -0.86
CA ARG A 18 3.29 -20.45 -1.06
C ARG A 18 2.73 -19.45 -0.09
N GLU A 19 3.52 -19.13 0.93
CA GLU A 19 3.31 -17.92 1.70
C GLU A 19 3.06 -16.91 0.59
N VAL A 20 1.83 -16.39 0.52
CA VAL A 20 1.51 -15.36 -0.46
C VAL A 20 2.43 -14.26 0.00
N GLU A 21 3.63 -14.21 -0.58
CA GLU A 21 4.63 -13.18 -0.36
C GLU A 21 3.81 -11.93 -0.56
N LYS A 22 3.60 -11.24 0.55
CA LYS A 22 2.67 -10.13 0.66
C LYS A 22 3.19 -9.10 -0.31
N SER A 23 2.74 -9.16 -1.56
CA SER A 23 3.13 -8.21 -2.58
C SER A 23 2.64 -6.90 -2.02
N GLU A 24 3.57 -6.07 -1.56
CA GLU A 24 3.21 -4.75 -1.12
C GLU A 24 2.58 -4.08 -2.34
N ASP A 25 1.27 -3.88 -2.28
CA ASP A 25 0.51 -3.28 -3.35
C ASP A 25 0.96 -1.82 -3.43
N TYR A 26 1.94 -1.58 -4.29
CA TYR A 26 2.49 -0.28 -4.57
C TYR A 26 1.67 0.41 -5.66
N VAL A 27 1.48 1.71 -5.48
CA VAL A 27 0.79 2.58 -6.43
C VAL A 27 1.81 3.55 -7.01
N ALA A 28 1.95 3.53 -8.35
CA ALA A 28 2.89 4.40 -9.04
C ALA A 28 2.52 5.88 -8.93
N ASN A 29 3.52 6.77 -8.89
CA ASN A 29 3.30 8.22 -8.74
C ASN A 29 2.30 8.80 -9.74
N ILE A 30 2.29 8.32 -11.00
CA ILE A 30 1.37 8.79 -12.03
C ILE A 30 -0.09 8.52 -11.65
N VAL A 31 -0.35 7.37 -11.03
CA VAL A 31 -1.69 6.97 -10.58
C VAL A 31 -2.07 7.82 -9.37
N VAL A 32 -1.16 7.96 -8.40
CA VAL A 32 -1.36 8.79 -7.21
C VAL A 32 -1.67 10.23 -7.60
N ARG A 33 -0.85 10.86 -8.44
CA ARG A 33 -1.04 12.23 -8.92
C ARG A 33 -2.38 12.41 -9.62
N ASN A 34 -2.79 11.46 -10.46
CA ASN A 34 -4.07 11.51 -11.16
C ASN A 34 -5.26 11.43 -10.20
N ILE A 35 -5.15 10.63 -9.12
CA ILE A 35 -6.19 10.55 -8.10
C ILE A 35 -6.23 11.84 -7.28
N TRP A 36 -5.07 12.29 -6.77
CA TRP A 36 -4.96 13.44 -5.89
C TRP A 36 -5.35 14.76 -6.55
N ARG A 37 -5.11 14.92 -7.86
CA ARG A 37 -5.58 16.08 -8.64
C ARG A 37 -7.10 16.27 -8.61
N ARG A 38 -7.88 15.23 -8.32
CA ARG A 38 -9.33 15.34 -8.15
C ARG A 38 -9.74 16.16 -6.93
N SER A 39 -8.83 16.37 -5.97
CA SER A 39 -9.03 17.27 -4.82
C SER A 39 -9.12 18.75 -5.22
N ARG A 40 -8.67 19.12 -6.44
CA ARG A 40 -8.55 20.51 -6.91
C ARG A 40 -7.57 21.38 -6.11
N LEU A 41 -6.69 20.76 -5.31
CA LEU A 41 -5.56 21.48 -4.74
C LEU A 41 -4.54 21.85 -5.83
N PRO A 42 -3.77 22.94 -5.64
CA PRO A 42 -2.65 23.28 -6.52
C PRO A 42 -1.65 22.12 -6.64
N ASP A 43 -1.05 21.97 -7.83
CA ASP A 43 -0.04 20.94 -8.09
C ASP A 43 1.16 21.06 -7.11
N GLU A 44 1.47 22.27 -6.64
CA GLU A 44 2.49 22.57 -5.63
C GLU A 44 2.14 21.96 -4.27
N GLU A 45 0.89 22.10 -3.81
CA GLU A 45 0.45 21.50 -2.54
C GLU A 45 0.41 19.97 -2.64
N LEU A 46 0.04 19.43 -3.79
CA LEU A 46 0.09 17.98 -4.02
C LEU A 46 1.51 17.44 -4.03
N ALA A 47 2.49 18.23 -4.51
CA ALA A 47 3.90 17.88 -4.45
C ALA A 47 4.42 17.89 -3.00
N GLU A 48 4.01 18.87 -2.18
CA GLU A 48 4.34 18.88 -0.75
C GLU A 48 3.80 17.63 -0.04
N VAL A 49 2.55 17.23 -0.33
CA VAL A 49 1.97 16.00 0.23
C VAL A 49 2.76 14.78 -0.21
N TRP A 50 3.17 14.72 -1.49
CA TRP A 50 3.98 13.63 -2.01
C TRP A 50 5.30 13.50 -1.26
N ASP A 51 6.03 14.60 -1.09
CA ASP A 51 7.33 14.62 -0.42
C ASP A 51 7.22 14.22 1.06
N LEU A 52 6.07 14.45 1.69
CA LEU A 52 5.81 14.02 3.07
C LEU A 52 5.59 12.51 3.21
N VAL A 53 5.08 11.85 2.17
CA VAL A 53 4.75 10.42 2.24
C VAL A 53 5.76 9.51 1.53
N ASP A 54 6.43 9.97 0.47
CA ASP A 54 7.50 9.23 -0.19
C ASP A 54 8.87 9.53 0.44
N GLY A 55 8.99 9.28 1.75
CA GLY A 55 10.21 9.61 2.51
C GLY A 55 11.47 8.88 2.02
N SER A 56 11.30 7.75 1.33
CA SER A 56 12.40 6.97 0.72
C SER A 56 12.64 7.30 -0.76
N ARG A 57 11.90 8.27 -1.34
CA ARG A 57 11.98 8.67 -2.76
C ARG A 57 11.90 7.50 -3.73
N ARG A 58 10.98 6.56 -3.46
CA ARG A 58 10.80 5.35 -4.25
C ARG A 58 10.06 5.62 -5.56
N GLY A 59 9.32 6.73 -5.66
CA GLY A 59 8.48 7.00 -6.83
C GLY A 59 7.18 6.17 -6.85
N VAL A 60 6.92 5.41 -5.78
CA VAL A 60 5.72 4.59 -5.58
C VAL A 60 5.30 4.68 -4.13
N LEU A 61 4.00 4.59 -3.86
CA LEU A 61 3.45 4.58 -2.51
C LEU A 61 2.87 3.21 -2.18
N SER A 62 3.20 2.70 -1.02
CA SER A 62 2.48 1.60 -0.37
C SER A 62 1.05 2.03 -0.02
N ARG A 63 0.20 1.06 0.30
CA ARG A 63 -1.15 1.31 0.80
C ARG A 63 -1.19 2.31 1.97
N VAL A 64 -0.26 2.20 2.92
CA VAL A 64 -0.22 3.08 4.11
C VAL A 64 0.15 4.50 3.68
N GLU A 65 1.23 4.67 2.92
CA GLU A 65 1.66 6.00 2.42
C GLU A 65 0.57 6.67 1.57
N PHE A 66 -0.15 5.90 0.74
CA PHE A 66 -1.26 6.43 -0.04
C PHE A 66 -2.40 6.94 0.85
N VAL A 67 -2.79 6.17 1.87
CA VAL A 67 -3.86 6.58 2.81
C VAL A 67 -3.45 7.80 3.62
N VAL A 68 -2.20 7.84 4.10
CA VAL A 68 -1.65 9.02 4.79
C VAL A 68 -1.68 10.25 3.88
N GLY A 69 -1.29 10.11 2.60
CA GLY A 69 -1.36 11.21 1.63
C GLY A 69 -2.79 11.71 1.39
N MET A 70 -3.76 10.79 1.29
CA MET A 70 -5.18 11.15 1.20
C MET A 70 -5.67 11.92 2.44
N TRP A 71 -5.26 11.49 3.64
CA TRP A 71 -5.59 12.20 4.87
C TRP A 71 -4.98 13.61 4.90
N LEU A 72 -3.73 13.78 4.46
CA LEU A 72 -3.07 15.08 4.35
C LEU A 72 -3.79 16.04 3.38
N ILE A 73 -4.25 15.51 2.25
CA ILE A 73 -5.09 16.27 1.29
C ILE A 73 -6.40 16.72 1.95
N ASP A 74 -7.06 15.84 2.70
CA ASP A 74 -8.28 16.19 3.44
C ASP A 74 -8.01 17.31 4.47
N GLN A 75 -6.86 17.29 5.16
CA GLN A 75 -6.47 18.38 6.05
C GLN A 75 -6.31 19.72 5.31
N ARG A 76 -5.67 19.72 4.13
CA ARG A 76 -5.50 20.91 3.28
C ARG A 76 -6.85 21.46 2.80
N LEU A 77 -7.74 20.58 2.35
CA LEU A 77 -9.10 20.96 1.95
C LEU A 77 -9.91 21.56 3.12
N GLY A 78 -9.65 21.10 4.34
CA GLY A 78 -10.19 21.69 5.57
C GLY A 78 -9.53 23.00 6.00
N GLY A 79 -8.63 23.58 5.20
CA GLY A 79 -7.93 24.84 5.47
C GLY A 79 -6.80 24.73 6.51
N ARG A 80 -6.37 23.52 6.87
CA ARG A 80 -5.27 23.30 7.81
C ARG A 80 -3.94 23.30 7.06
N LYS A 81 -2.88 23.79 7.71
CA LYS A 81 -1.52 23.71 7.15
C LYS A 81 -0.99 22.28 7.25
N LEU A 82 -0.19 21.86 6.27
CA LEU A 82 0.50 20.57 6.36
C LEU A 82 1.53 20.60 7.50
N PRO A 83 1.67 19.49 8.24
CA PRO A 83 2.74 19.36 9.21
C PRO A 83 4.09 19.20 8.49
N HIS A 84 5.16 19.68 9.11
CA HIS A 84 6.53 19.48 8.58
C HIS A 84 6.96 18.01 8.59
N ARG A 85 6.35 17.19 9.45
CA ARG A 85 6.53 15.72 9.52
C ARG A 85 5.23 15.08 9.97
N VAL A 86 4.89 13.95 9.36
CA VAL A 86 3.79 13.11 9.82
C VAL A 86 4.20 12.40 11.11
N SER A 87 3.34 12.40 12.13
CA SER A 87 3.63 11.76 13.42
C SER A 87 3.62 10.23 13.33
N ASP A 88 4.50 9.57 14.10
CA ASP A 88 4.67 8.10 14.10
C ASP A 88 3.38 7.32 14.36
N GLY A 89 2.42 7.91 15.09
CA GLY A 89 1.12 7.31 15.34
C GLY A 89 0.25 7.17 14.09
N LEU A 90 0.39 8.05 13.10
CA LEU A 90 -0.39 8.01 11.86
C LEU A 90 0.09 6.90 10.92
N TRP A 91 1.39 6.58 10.95
CA TRP A 91 1.99 5.50 10.17
C TRP A 91 1.63 4.10 10.64
N ARG A 92 1.06 3.97 11.85
CA ARG A 92 0.71 2.70 12.49
C ARG A 92 -0.77 2.33 12.36
N MET A 93 -1.58 3.16 11.70
CA MET A 93 -3.00 2.89 11.39
C MET A 93 -3.14 1.88 10.24
#